data_AF-A0A5K4ET59-F1
#
_entry.id   AF-A0A5K4ET59-F1
#
_cell.length_a   1.000
_cell.length_b   1.000
_cell.length_c   1.000
_cell.angle_alpha   90.00
_cell.angle_beta   90.00
_cell.angle_gamma   90.00
#
_symmetry.space_group_name_H-M   'P 1'
#
loop_
_entity.id
_entity.type
_entity.pdbx_description
1 polymer ?
#
loop_
_entity_poly.entity_id
_entity_poly.type
_entity_poly.pdbx_seq_one_letter_code
_entity_poly.pdbx_strand_id
1 'polypeptide(L)'
;MWLGLRSINKPTSPGMLDNMAAGGLTYGLDVMECARKECQEEASVPEHMLGKLTLVNQISYIFEDERGVCPQIEYCFDLELPPDFIPVSSDGEVDSFRLASISEIKQLIFDEHFKSNSALVALDFLYRHKFIDKDSDPRHAEVQSLMHVNLPFD
;
A
#
# COMPACT_ATOMS: atom_id res chain seq x y z
N MET A 1 5.79 6.10 8.88
CA MET A 1 5.28 5.03 7.99
C MET A 1 6.46 4.29 7.41
N TRP A 2 6.49 2.97 7.54
CA TRP A 2 7.48 2.14 6.87
C TRP A 2 7.13 2.02 5.39
N LEU A 3 8.14 2.19 4.53
CA LEU A 3 8.06 2.00 3.09
C LEU A 3 9.08 0.94 2.68
N GLY A 4 8.71 0.06 1.75
CA GLY A 4 9.63 -0.88 1.12
C GLY A 4 10.24 -0.27 -0.15
N LEU A 5 11.53 -0.49 -0.37
CA LEU A 5 12.16 -0.32 -1.68
C LEU A 5 12.09 -1.65 -2.42
N ARG A 6 11.38 -1.70 -3.54
CA ARG A 6 11.18 -2.94 -4.28
C ARG A 6 12.51 -3.47 -4.83
N SER A 7 12.71 -4.78 -4.74
CA SER A 7 13.84 -5.46 -5.35
C SER A 7 13.94 -5.17 -6.84
N ILE A 8 15.17 -5.00 -7.34
CA ILE A 8 15.43 -4.77 -8.77
C ILE A 8 14.99 -5.98 -9.63
N ASN A 9 14.83 -7.14 -9.00
CA ASN A 9 14.42 -8.38 -9.65
C ASN A 9 12.89 -8.55 -9.75
N LYS A 10 12.08 -7.67 -9.14
CA LYS A 10 10.61 -7.73 -9.27
C LYS A 10 10.22 -7.51 -10.74
N PRO A 11 9.27 -8.29 -11.28
CA PRO A 11 8.85 -8.15 -12.68
C PRO A 11 8.10 -6.83 -12.95
N THR A 12 7.50 -6.23 -11.92
CA THR A 12 6.75 -4.97 -12.01
C THR A 12 7.38 -3.93 -11.09
N SER A 13 7.49 -2.68 -11.56
CA SER A 13 7.98 -1.54 -10.77
C SER A 13 9.28 -1.81 -9.99
N PRO A 14 10.33 -2.38 -10.59
CA PRO A 14 11.57 -2.68 -9.88
C PRO A 14 12.25 -1.38 -9.40
N GLY A 15 12.79 -1.38 -8.18
CA GLY A 15 13.46 -0.21 -7.60
C GLY A 15 12.56 0.95 -7.18
N MET A 16 11.23 0.82 -7.27
CA MET A 16 10.29 1.84 -6.81
C MET A 16 9.99 1.70 -5.31
N LEU A 17 9.62 2.79 -4.65
CA LEU A 17 9.05 2.80 -3.31
C LEU A 17 7.64 2.17 -3.33
N ASP A 18 7.35 1.39 -2.30
CA ASP A 18 6.10 0.67 -2.07
C ASP A 18 5.65 0.83 -0.61
N ASN A 19 4.47 0.32 -0.28
CA ASN A 19 4.06 0.13 1.11
C ASN A 19 4.98 -0.91 1.78
N MET A 20 4.91 -1.03 3.11
CA MET A 20 5.81 -1.93 3.85
C MET A 20 5.67 -3.41 3.43
N ALA A 21 4.44 -3.84 3.13
CA ALA A 21 4.16 -5.16 2.59
C ALA A 21 2.95 -5.04 1.66
N ALA A 22 3.01 -5.65 0.47
CA ALA A 22 1.92 -5.65 -0.50
C ALA A 22 2.09 -6.80 -1.51
N GLY A 23 1.03 -7.60 -1.66
CA GLY A 23 1.01 -8.72 -2.60
C GLY A 23 -0.36 -8.93 -3.22
N GLY A 24 -0.40 -9.73 -4.29
CA GLY A 24 -1.65 -10.09 -4.95
C GLY A 24 -2.46 -11.08 -4.10
N LEU A 25 -3.80 -11.01 -4.20
CA LEU A 25 -4.68 -11.94 -3.51
C LEU A 25 -4.47 -13.37 -4.00
N THR A 26 -3.95 -14.23 -3.13
CA THR A 26 -3.64 -15.63 -3.47
C THR A 26 -4.92 -16.47 -3.51
N TYR A 27 -5.08 -17.28 -4.57
CA TYR A 27 -6.22 -18.19 -4.69
C TYR A 27 -6.33 -19.12 -3.48
N GLY A 28 -7.51 -19.14 -2.87
CA GLY A 28 -7.82 -19.99 -1.71
C GLY A 28 -7.48 -19.37 -0.35
N LEU A 29 -6.87 -18.18 -0.31
CA LEU A 29 -6.74 -17.38 0.91
C LEU A 29 -7.79 -16.27 0.93
N ASP A 30 -8.29 -15.95 2.12
CA ASP A 30 -9.03 -14.71 2.31
C ASP A 30 -8.08 -13.49 2.34
N VAL A 31 -8.66 -12.29 2.30
CA VAL A 31 -7.90 -11.04 2.23
C VAL A 31 -7.02 -10.83 3.47
N MET A 32 -7.49 -11.22 4.66
CA MET A 32 -6.74 -11.09 5.90
C MET A 32 -5.59 -12.11 5.95
N GLU A 33 -5.84 -13.35 5.56
CA GLU A 33 -4.81 -14.41 5.45
C GLU A 33 -3.70 -13.98 4.49
N CYS A 34 -4.08 -13.44 3.33
CA CYS A 34 -3.13 -12.93 2.36
C CYS A 34 -2.31 -11.77 2.94
N ALA A 35 -2.95 -10.77 3.54
CA ALA A 35 -2.26 -9.62 4.13
C ALA A 35 -1.28 -10.04 5.25
N ARG A 36 -1.65 -11.03 6.08
CA ARG A 36 -0.76 -11.59 7.11
C ARG A 36 0.45 -12.30 6.50
N LYS A 37 0.24 -13.12 5.47
CA LYS A 37 1.32 -13.80 4.73
C LYS A 37 2.30 -12.79 4.15
N GLU A 38 1.82 -11.77 3.44
CA GLU A 38 2.69 -10.75 2.83
C GLU A 38 3.47 -9.96 3.89
N CYS A 39 2.85 -9.62 5.04
CA CYS A 39 3.58 -8.99 6.14
C CYS A 39 4.71 -9.87 6.71
N GLN A 40 4.53 -11.19 6.71
CA GLN A 40 5.53 -12.15 7.17
C GLN A 40 6.66 -12.31 6.14
N GLU A 41 6.32 -12.49 4.87
CA GLU A 41 7.29 -12.77 3.80
C GLU A 41 8.11 -11.53 3.44
N GLU A 42 7.45 -10.39 3.17
CA GLU A 42 8.14 -9.20 2.68
C GLU A 42 8.79 -8.40 3.81
N ALA A 43 8.24 -8.42 5.03
CA ALA A 43 8.67 -7.54 6.13
C ALA A 43 9.04 -8.27 7.44
N SER A 44 8.99 -9.60 7.49
CA SER A 44 9.29 -10.41 8.67
C SER A 44 8.48 -10.01 9.92
N VAL A 45 7.24 -9.54 9.74
CA VAL A 45 6.38 -9.17 10.88
C VAL A 45 5.97 -10.44 11.63
N PRO A 46 6.31 -10.59 12.93
CA PRO A 46 6.01 -11.80 13.66
C PRO A 46 4.50 -11.91 13.98
N GLU A 47 4.00 -13.14 14.05
CA GLU A 47 2.58 -13.45 14.23
C GLU A 47 1.90 -12.72 15.40
N HIS A 48 2.62 -12.55 16.51
CA HIS A 48 2.09 -11.87 17.70
C HIS A 48 1.81 -10.37 17.48
N MET A 49 2.43 -9.72 16.48
CA MET A 49 2.16 -8.33 16.12
C MET A 49 0.98 -8.21 15.14
N LEU A 50 0.72 -9.24 14.34
CA LEU A 50 -0.34 -9.23 13.33
C LEU A 50 -1.75 -9.28 13.91
N GLY A 51 -1.92 -9.49 15.21
CA GLY A 51 -3.23 -9.39 15.88
C GLY A 51 -3.88 -8.00 15.80
N LYS A 52 -3.11 -6.96 15.46
CA LYS A 52 -3.58 -5.58 15.27
C LYS A 52 -3.82 -5.19 13.81
N LEU A 53 -3.52 -6.09 12.87
CA LEU A 53 -3.70 -5.83 11.44
C LEU A 53 -5.20 -5.64 11.17
N THR A 54 -5.57 -4.48 10.63
CA THR A 54 -6.98 -4.10 10.45
C THR A 54 -7.24 -3.72 9.01
N LEU A 55 -8.25 -4.32 8.38
CA LEU A 55 -8.77 -3.87 7.09
C LEU A 55 -9.46 -2.53 7.28
N VAL A 56 -8.97 -1.49 6.60
CA VAL A 56 -9.41 -0.09 6.82
C VAL A 56 -10.09 0.53 5.61
N ASN A 57 -9.80 0.05 4.40
CA ASN A 57 -10.45 0.51 3.19
C ASN A 57 -10.33 -0.52 2.06
N GLN A 58 -11.16 -0.35 1.03
CA GLN A 58 -11.07 -1.02 -0.26
C GLN A 58 -11.05 0.08 -1.34
N ILE A 59 -9.94 0.17 -2.07
CA ILE A 59 -9.76 1.16 -3.13
C ILE A 59 -9.95 0.45 -4.46
N SER A 60 -10.77 1.01 -5.35
CA SER A 60 -11.02 0.48 -6.69
C SER A 60 -10.80 1.55 -7.75
N TYR A 61 -10.02 1.22 -8.77
CA TYR A 61 -9.69 2.12 -9.87
C TYR A 61 -9.43 1.35 -11.15
N ILE A 62 -9.38 2.08 -12.27
CA ILE A 62 -9.07 1.53 -13.59
C ILE A 62 -7.90 2.32 -14.15
N PHE A 63 -6.92 1.62 -14.70
CA PHE A 63 -5.87 2.23 -15.50
C PHE A 63 -5.71 1.47 -16.82
N GLU A 64 -4.98 2.05 -17.76
CA GLU A 64 -4.66 1.41 -19.04
C GLU A 64 -3.13 1.27 -19.15
N ASP A 65 -2.69 0.10 -19.61
CA ASP A 65 -1.31 -0.16 -19.98
C ASP A 65 -1.23 -0.95 -21.29
N GLU A 66 -0.05 -1.41 -21.69
CA GLU A 66 0.17 -2.17 -22.91
C GLU A 66 -0.64 -3.48 -23.01
N ARG A 67 -1.17 -3.98 -21.89
CA ARG A 67 -2.03 -5.17 -21.80
C ARG A 67 -3.51 -4.83 -21.98
N GLY A 68 -3.86 -3.54 -21.92
CA GLY A 68 -5.22 -3.02 -22.08
C GLY A 68 -5.77 -2.38 -20.79
N VAL A 69 -7.09 -2.44 -20.64
CA VAL A 69 -7.81 -1.86 -19.49
C VAL A 69 -7.66 -2.77 -18.28
N CYS A 70 -7.06 -2.24 -17.22
CA CYS A 70 -6.68 -2.93 -16.00
C CYS A 70 -7.50 -2.42 -14.81
N PRO A 71 -8.65 -3.05 -14.49
CA PRO A 71 -9.34 -2.78 -13.23
C PRO A 71 -8.53 -3.34 -12.05
N GLN A 72 -8.50 -2.63 -10.93
CA GLN A 72 -7.82 -3.05 -9.70
C GLN A 72 -8.72 -2.83 -8.48
N ILE A 73 -8.55 -3.71 -7.50
CA ILE A 73 -9.10 -3.58 -6.16
C ILE A 73 -7.95 -3.80 -5.19
N GLU A 74 -7.66 -2.80 -4.36
CA GLU A 74 -6.63 -2.83 -3.34
C GLU A 74 -7.30 -2.87 -1.96
N TYR A 75 -7.09 -3.94 -1.22
CA TYR A 75 -7.53 -4.05 0.17
C TYR A 75 -6.48 -3.45 1.10
N CYS A 76 -6.83 -2.35 1.73
CA CYS A 76 -5.89 -1.55 2.50
C CYS A 76 -5.92 -1.92 3.97
N PHE A 77 -4.75 -2.13 4.56
CA PHE A 77 -4.61 -2.49 5.97
C PHE A 77 -3.76 -1.47 6.72
N ASP A 78 -4.16 -1.18 7.96
CA ASP A 78 -3.32 -0.48 8.92
C ASP A 78 -2.72 -1.49 9.91
N LEU A 79 -1.43 -1.33 10.21
CA LEU A 79 -0.72 -2.07 11.26
C LEU A 79 0.14 -1.10 12.06
N GLU A 80 -0.20 -0.92 13.33
CA GLU A 80 0.63 -0.15 14.27
C GLU A 80 1.75 -1.04 14.83
N LEU A 81 3.00 -0.65 14.56
CA LEU A 81 4.18 -1.39 14.95
C LEU A 81 4.89 -0.74 16.16
N PRO A 82 5.55 -1.54 17.01
CA PRO A 82 6.42 -1.02 18.06
C PRO A 82 7.54 -0.12 17.51
N PRO A 83 8.01 0.88 18.27
CA PRO A 83 9.06 1.80 17.81
C PRO A 83 10.43 1.14 17.61
N ASP A 84 10.66 -0.01 18.20
CA ASP A 84 11.87 -0.83 18.10
C ASP A 84 11.79 -1.91 17.02
N PHE A 85 10.64 -2.08 16.35
CA PHE A 85 10.51 -3.00 15.23
C PHE A 85 11.20 -2.44 13.99
N ILE A 86 12.07 -3.25 13.39
CA ILE A 86 12.76 -2.98 12.13
C ILE A 86 12.37 -4.10 11.15
N PRO A 87 11.65 -3.81 10.07
CA PRO A 87 11.28 -4.81 9.08
C PRO A 87 12.51 -5.35 8.34
N VAL A 88 12.44 -6.62 7.95
CA VAL A 88 13.48 -7.30 7.18
C VAL A 88 12.83 -8.13 6.10
N SER A 89 13.38 -8.07 4.89
CA SER A 89 12.94 -8.88 3.76
C SER A 89 13.35 -10.33 3.95
N SER A 90 12.41 -11.27 3.88
CA SER A 90 12.68 -12.71 4.06
C SER A 90 12.70 -13.51 2.76
N ASP A 91 12.07 -13.00 1.71
CA ASP A 91 11.89 -13.66 0.41
C ASP A 91 12.70 -13.00 -0.73
N GLY A 92 13.29 -11.83 -0.49
CA GLY A 92 14.08 -11.07 -1.48
C GLY A 92 13.23 -10.17 -2.40
N GLU A 93 11.95 -10.01 -2.11
CA GLU A 93 11.01 -9.18 -2.86
C GLU A 93 11.17 -7.68 -2.54
N VAL A 94 11.63 -7.37 -1.32
CA VAL A 94 12.02 -6.02 -0.87
C VAL A 94 13.54 -5.95 -0.73
N ASP A 95 14.16 -4.90 -1.29
CA ASP A 95 15.61 -4.65 -1.20
C ASP A 95 16.00 -4.01 0.14
N SER A 96 15.26 -2.99 0.55
CA SER A 96 15.49 -2.28 1.80
C SER A 96 14.24 -1.57 2.31
N PHE A 97 14.26 -1.14 3.56
CA PHE A 97 13.15 -0.43 4.20
C PHE A 97 13.54 0.99 4.61
N ARG A 98 12.62 1.93 4.45
CA ARG A 98 12.76 3.32 4.91
C ARG A 98 11.61 3.67 5.85
N LEU A 99 11.95 4.19 7.04
CA LEU A 99 10.99 4.83 7.91
C LEU A 99 10.86 6.31 7.51
N ALA A 100 9.67 6.72 7.06
CA ALA A 100 9.37 8.09 6.65
C ALA A 100 8.38 8.77 7.60
N SER A 101 8.62 10.04 7.90
CA SER A 101 7.69 10.92 8.62
C SER A 101 6.48 11.27 7.75
N ILE A 102 5.38 11.70 8.37
CA ILE A 102 4.18 12.15 7.63
C ILE A 102 4.49 13.28 6.66
N SER A 103 5.37 14.21 7.04
CA SER A 103 5.81 15.31 6.18
C SER A 103 6.55 14.80 4.93
N GLU A 104 7.40 13.78 5.07
CA GLU A 104 8.04 13.12 3.93
C GLU A 104 7.04 12.37 3.07
N ILE A 105 6.08 11.63 3.65
CA ILE A 105 5.04 10.91 2.88
C ILE A 105 4.26 11.89 2.00
N LYS A 106 3.86 13.05 2.52
CA LYS A 106 3.17 14.09 1.75
C LYS A 106 3.94 14.58 0.53
N GLN A 107 5.28 14.48 0.54
CA GLN A 107 6.12 14.83 -0.61
C GLN A 107 6.34 13.62 -1.52
N LEU A 108 6.63 12.46 -0.93
CA LEU A 108 6.96 11.22 -1.63
C LEU A 108 5.83 10.70 -2.51
N ILE A 109 4.56 10.89 -2.13
CA ILE A 109 3.42 10.45 -2.95
C ILE A 109 3.36 11.12 -4.34
N PHE A 110 4.12 12.19 -4.55
CA PHE A 110 4.25 12.86 -5.86
C PHE A 110 5.54 12.49 -6.61
N ASP A 111 6.40 11.65 -6.03
CA ASP A 111 7.64 11.17 -6.65
C ASP A 111 7.31 10.11 -7.71
N GLU A 112 7.91 10.23 -8.89
CA GLU A 112 7.76 9.27 -9.98
C GLU A 112 8.33 7.88 -9.64
N HIS A 113 9.21 7.79 -8.64
CA HIS A 113 9.78 6.54 -8.13
C HIS A 113 8.95 5.94 -6.98
N PHE A 114 7.77 6.49 -6.66
CA PHE A 114 6.78 5.82 -5.82
C PHE A 114 5.80 5.07 -6.72
N LYS A 115 5.71 3.75 -6.54
CA LYS A 115 4.75 2.91 -7.25
C LYS A 115 3.33 3.49 -7.09
N SER A 116 2.67 3.76 -8.21
CA SER A 116 1.46 4.61 -8.26
C SER A 116 0.31 4.12 -7.38
N ASN A 117 0.03 2.83 -7.35
CA ASN A 117 -1.03 2.28 -6.49
C ASN A 117 -0.67 2.34 -5.01
N SER A 118 0.59 2.13 -4.68
CA SER A 118 1.10 2.26 -3.31
C SER A 118 1.07 3.71 -2.81
N ALA A 119 1.32 4.68 -3.70
CA ALA A 119 1.14 6.09 -3.42
C ALA A 119 -0.33 6.45 -3.17
N LEU A 120 -1.25 5.79 -3.90
CA LEU A 120 -2.70 5.93 -3.69
C LEU A 120 -3.14 5.42 -2.31
N VAL A 121 -2.61 4.27 -1.88
CA VAL A 121 -2.82 3.72 -0.52
C VAL A 121 -2.26 4.67 0.55
N ALA A 122 -1.09 5.27 0.31
CA ALA A 122 -0.53 6.27 1.22
C ALA A 122 -1.38 7.55 1.28
N LEU A 123 -1.96 7.99 0.16
CA LEU A 123 -2.87 9.13 0.12
C LEU A 123 -4.17 8.85 0.90
N ASP A 124 -4.75 7.67 0.73
CA ASP A 124 -5.89 7.21 1.55
C ASP A 124 -5.57 7.27 3.05
N PHE A 125 -4.41 6.76 3.46
CA PHE A 125 -3.93 6.86 4.84
C PHE A 125 -3.87 8.31 5.33
N LEU A 126 -3.32 9.24 4.52
CA LEU A 126 -3.22 10.65 4.89
C LEU A 126 -4.60 11.30 5.09
N TYR A 127 -5.61 10.94 4.28
CA TYR A 127 -6.98 11.44 4.44
C TYR A 127 -7.67 10.83 5.66
N ARG A 128 -7.66 9.49 5.81
CA ARG A 128 -8.33 8.79 6.93
C ARG A 128 -7.80 9.24 8.29
N HIS A 129 -6.49 9.45 8.39
CA HIS A 129 -5.83 9.92 9.62
C HIS A 129 -5.80 11.44 9.77
N LYS A 130 -6.47 12.19 8.88
CA LYS A 130 -6.60 13.66 8.92
C LYS A 130 -5.27 14.41 8.87
N PHE A 131 -4.25 13.81 8.25
CA PHE A 131 -3.00 14.50 7.97
C PHE A 131 -3.14 15.46 6.78
N ILE A 132 -4.07 15.20 5.87
CA ILE A 132 -4.58 16.17 4.92
C ILE A 132 -6.00 16.53 5.36
N ASP A 133 -6.26 17.83 5.51
CA ASP A 133 -7.61 18.29 5.81
C ASP A 133 -8.47 18.23 4.54
N LYS A 134 -9.41 17.28 4.53
CA LYS A 134 -10.34 17.03 3.44
C LYS A 134 -11.19 18.26 3.07
N ASP A 135 -11.45 19.15 4.03
CA ASP A 135 -12.27 20.34 3.81
C ASP A 135 -11.44 21.48 3.16
N SER A 136 -10.11 21.38 3.26
CA SER A 136 -9.16 22.30 2.64
C SER A 136 -8.67 21.85 1.26
N ASP A 137 -8.79 20.55 0.92
CA ASP A 137 -8.41 20.03 -0.39
C ASP A 137 -9.59 20.07 -1.37
N PRO A 138 -9.60 21.00 -2.35
CA PRO A 138 -10.70 21.13 -3.30
C PRO A 138 -10.88 19.90 -4.20
N ARG A 139 -9.87 19.03 -4.30
CA ARG A 139 -9.91 17.80 -5.11
C ARG A 139 -10.29 16.57 -4.30
N HIS A 140 -10.49 16.68 -2.98
CA HIS A 140 -10.78 15.51 -2.14
C HIS A 140 -11.96 14.70 -2.67
N ALA A 141 -13.08 15.34 -3.03
CA ALA A 141 -14.26 14.64 -3.55
C ALA A 141 -13.99 13.94 -4.89
N GLU A 142 -13.23 14.58 -5.79
CA GLU A 142 -12.83 13.99 -7.07
C GLU A 142 -11.92 12.77 -6.84
N VAL A 143 -10.90 12.92 -6.01
CA VAL A 143 -9.96 11.84 -5.67
C VAL A 143 -10.72 10.65 -5.06
N GLN A 144 -11.61 10.89 -4.11
CA GLN A 144 -12.44 9.82 -3.52
C GLN A 144 -13.31 9.13 -4.59
N SER A 145 -13.89 9.88 -5.53
CA SER A 145 -14.64 9.28 -6.64
C SER A 145 -13.77 8.40 -7.55
N LEU A 146 -12.52 8.80 -7.80
CA LEU A 146 -11.58 8.05 -8.64
C LEU A 146 -10.97 6.83 -7.92
N MET A 147 -10.97 6.85 -6.59
CA MET A 147 -10.50 5.76 -5.73
C MET A 147 -11.58 4.72 -5.39
N HIS A 148 -12.82 4.97 -5.78
CA HIS A 148 -13.96 4.10 -5.51
C HIS A 148 -14.81 3.90 -6.77
N VAL A 149 -14.15 3.58 -7.88
CA VAL A 149 -14.82 3.24 -9.14
C VAL A 149 -15.64 1.98 -8.94
N ASN A 150 -16.93 2.04 -9.26
CA ASN A 150 -17.80 0.86 -9.23
C ASN A 150 -17.40 -0.07 -10.38
N LEU A 151 -16.82 -1.22 -10.04
CA LEU A 151 -16.44 -2.25 -10.99
C LEU A 151 -17.59 -3.26 -11.09
N PRO A 152 -18.04 -3.65 -12.30
CA PRO A 152 -19.25 -4.46 -12.48
C PRO A 152 -19.09 -5.95 -12.08
N PHE A 153 -18.01 -6.29 -11.38
CA PHE A 153 -17.62 -7.66 -11.01
C PHE A 153 -17.39 -7.84 -9.51
N ASP A 154 -17.70 -6.82 -8.70
CA ASP A 154 -17.65 -6.86 -7.21
C ASP A 154 -19.04 -7.19 -6.63
#